data_AF-A0A957SSR0-F1
#
_entry.id   AF-A0A957SSR0-F1
#
_cell.length_a   1.000
_cell.length_b   1.000
_cell.length_c   1.000
_cell.angle_alpha   90.00
_cell.angle_beta   90.00
_cell.angle_gamma   90.00
#
_symmetry.space_group_name_H-M   'P 1'
#
loop_
_entity.id
_entity.type
_entity.pdbx_description
1 polymer ?
#
loop_
_entity_poly.entity_id
_entity_poly.type
_entity_poly.pdbx_seq_one_letter_code
_entity_poly.pdbx_strand_id
1 'polypeptide(L)'
;HARVESEANLLGVVYDERGIMTAAPYRVVDDAHWVFAGTRLKNGDIFGEASLHERVPGGASGHETDKISASSPKNVRLLAQGLNAGGGGAQMVHYESDSGGQVFSAGSITWVSSILVDDKVSQITANVLERFLA
;
A
#
# COMPACT_ATOMS: atom_id res chain seq x y z
N HIS A 1 2.12 -0.91 18.72
CA HIS A 1 1.16 -2.03 18.80
C HIS A 1 1.36 -3.05 19.94
N ALA A 2 2.51 -3.17 20.63
CA ALA A 2 2.69 -4.23 21.66
C ALA A 2 2.13 -3.90 23.07
N ARG A 3 1.70 -2.66 23.32
CA ARG A 3 1.23 -2.18 24.64
C ARG A 3 -0.22 -1.68 24.66
N VAL A 4 -0.79 -1.44 23.49
CA VAL A 4 -2.16 -0.95 23.25
C VAL A 4 -2.68 -1.64 21.98
N GLU A 5 -3.95 -1.44 21.65
CA GLU A 5 -4.53 -1.99 20.43
C GLU A 5 -3.70 -1.63 19.18
N SER A 6 -3.52 -2.61 18.29
CA SER A 6 -2.74 -2.45 17.06
C SER A 6 -3.61 -1.84 15.97
N GLU A 7 -3.12 -0.83 15.27
CA GLU A 7 -3.83 -0.26 14.12
C GLU A 7 -4.07 -1.30 13.01
N ALA A 8 -3.27 -2.37 12.94
CA ALA A 8 -3.50 -3.47 12.01
C ALA A 8 -4.87 -4.14 12.17
N ASN A 9 -5.49 -4.11 13.36
CA ASN A 9 -6.85 -4.65 13.55
C ASN A 9 -7.88 -3.93 12.67
N LEU A 10 -7.65 -2.66 12.34
CA LEU A 10 -8.55 -1.80 11.57
C LEU A 10 -8.03 -1.46 10.18
N LEU A 11 -6.72 -1.26 10.03
CA LEU A 11 -6.12 -0.81 8.77
C LEU A 11 -5.51 -1.98 7.97
N GLY A 12 -5.48 -3.19 8.53
CA GLY A 12 -4.85 -4.37 7.93
C GLY A 12 -3.31 -4.37 7.99
N VAL A 13 -2.70 -3.23 8.27
CA VAL A 13 -1.24 -3.03 8.39
C VAL A 13 -0.93 -2.14 9.60
N VAL A 14 0.32 -2.19 10.06
CA VAL A 14 0.82 -1.48 11.24
C VAL A 14 2.19 -0.90 10.95
N TYR A 15 2.52 0.21 11.59
CA TYR A 15 3.86 0.80 11.50
C TYR A 15 4.95 -0.24 11.81
N ASP A 16 6.00 -0.21 11.00
CA ASP A 16 7.18 -1.04 11.20
C ASP A 16 8.45 -0.21 10.94
N GLU A 17 9.37 -0.20 11.90
CA GLU A 17 10.60 0.60 11.86
C GLU A 17 11.52 0.28 10.68
N ARG A 18 11.40 -0.92 10.09
CA ARG A 18 12.18 -1.29 8.92
C ARG A 18 11.80 -0.37 7.76
N GLY A 19 12.79 0.29 7.19
CA GLY A 19 12.61 1.17 6.03
C GLY A 19 12.12 2.59 6.38
N ILE A 20 12.05 2.95 7.66
CA ILE A 20 11.87 4.36 8.04
C ILE A 20 12.93 5.24 7.35
N MET A 21 12.53 6.42 6.88
CA MET A 21 13.40 7.34 6.12
C MET A 21 13.98 6.75 4.81
N THR A 22 13.33 5.75 4.22
CA THR A 22 13.65 5.24 2.88
C THR A 22 12.44 5.39 1.95
N ALA A 23 12.64 5.41 0.63
CA ALA A 23 11.58 5.34 -0.34
C ALA A 23 11.96 4.45 -1.54
N ALA A 24 10.97 3.77 -2.12
CA ALA A 24 11.09 2.91 -3.29
C ALA A 24 9.74 2.83 -4.02
N PRO A 25 9.68 2.32 -5.26
CA PRO A 25 8.41 1.94 -5.88
C PRO A 25 7.84 0.66 -5.27
N TYR A 26 6.62 0.31 -5.67
CA TYR A 26 5.97 -0.95 -5.34
C TYR A 26 6.19 -1.99 -6.44
N ARG A 27 6.14 -3.27 -6.06
CA ARG A 27 6.02 -4.42 -6.96
C ARG A 27 4.69 -5.10 -6.76
N VAL A 28 3.98 -5.41 -7.85
CA VAL A 28 2.69 -6.10 -7.80
C VAL A 28 2.83 -7.54 -7.32
N VAL A 29 1.90 -7.96 -6.46
CA VAL A 29 1.79 -9.31 -5.89
C VAL A 29 0.53 -10.04 -6.34
N ASP A 30 -0.60 -9.35 -6.48
CA ASP A 30 -1.88 -9.92 -6.91
C ASP A 30 -2.58 -9.05 -7.97
N ASP A 31 -2.15 -9.17 -9.22
CA ASP A 31 -2.67 -8.42 -10.38
C ASP A 31 -4.12 -8.77 -10.77
N ALA A 32 -4.65 -9.89 -10.26
CA ALA A 32 -6.03 -10.29 -10.47
C ALA A 32 -7.01 -9.44 -9.63
N HIS A 33 -6.51 -8.70 -8.64
CA HIS A 33 -7.33 -7.85 -7.79
C HIS A 33 -7.87 -6.62 -8.55
N TRP A 34 -9.12 -6.25 -8.28
CA TRP A 34 -9.81 -5.16 -8.98
C TRP A 34 -9.12 -3.80 -8.85
N VAL A 35 -8.28 -3.60 -7.82
CA VAL A 35 -7.53 -2.35 -7.64
C VAL A 35 -6.60 -2.07 -8.82
N PHE A 36 -6.18 -3.10 -9.56
CA PHE A 36 -5.29 -2.99 -10.71
C PHE A 36 -6.04 -2.87 -12.05
N ALA A 37 -7.37 -2.81 -12.05
CA ALA A 37 -8.16 -2.61 -13.27
C ALA A 37 -7.67 -1.38 -14.05
N GLY A 38 -7.54 -1.50 -15.38
CA GLY A 38 -7.08 -0.40 -16.25
C GLY A 38 -5.59 -0.04 -16.14
N THR A 39 -4.84 -0.55 -15.15
CA THR A 39 -3.41 -0.24 -15.00
C THR A 39 -2.52 -0.94 -16.02
N ARG A 40 -2.96 -2.12 -16.50
CA ARG A 40 -2.20 -3.11 -17.28
C ARG A 40 -1.01 -3.75 -16.54
N LEU A 41 -0.89 -3.50 -15.24
CA LEU A 41 0.15 -4.11 -14.42
C LEU A 41 -0.07 -5.62 -14.29
N LYS A 42 1.03 -6.36 -14.17
CA LYS A 42 1.13 -7.80 -13.94
C LYS A 42 1.94 -8.11 -12.70
N ASN A 43 1.77 -9.32 -12.16
CA ASN A 43 2.58 -9.77 -11.02
C ASN A 43 4.07 -9.63 -11.32
N GLY A 44 4.79 -8.93 -10.46
CA GLY A 44 6.20 -8.61 -10.64
C GLY A 44 6.48 -7.24 -11.28
N ASP A 45 5.50 -6.59 -11.92
CA ASP A 45 5.67 -5.24 -12.45
C ASP A 45 5.89 -4.22 -11.33
N ILE A 46 6.65 -3.19 -11.67
CA ILE A 46 7.01 -2.08 -10.77
C ILE A 46 6.16 -0.86 -11.11
N PHE A 47 5.70 -0.13 -10.09
CA PHE A 47 4.93 1.11 -10.25
C PHE A 47 5.13 2.06 -9.06
N GLY A 48 4.74 3.33 -9.22
CA GLY A 48 4.95 4.34 -8.19
C GLY A 48 6.38 4.83 -8.14
N GLU A 49 7.02 4.97 -9.31
CA GLU A 49 8.41 5.47 -9.43
C GLU A 49 8.44 7.00 -9.36
N ALA A 50 7.43 7.66 -9.93
CA ALA A 50 7.31 9.12 -9.90
C ALA A 50 6.71 9.59 -8.57
N SER A 51 7.39 10.51 -7.88
CA SER A 51 6.95 11.05 -6.60
C SER A 51 7.46 12.48 -6.42
N LEU A 52 6.60 13.35 -5.89
CA LEU A 52 6.94 14.73 -5.51
C LEU A 52 7.54 14.84 -4.10
N HIS A 53 7.80 13.71 -3.42
CA HIS A 53 8.29 13.74 -2.04
C HIS A 53 9.79 14.07 -1.98
N GLU A 54 10.14 15.29 -1.53
CA GLU A 54 11.53 15.77 -1.57
C GLU A 54 12.39 15.30 -0.39
N ARG A 55 11.79 15.01 0.79
CA ARG A 55 12.55 14.65 1.99
C ARG A 55 13.16 13.25 1.90
N VAL A 56 12.45 12.33 1.26
CA VAL A 56 12.84 10.93 1.07
C VAL A 56 12.47 10.54 -0.37
N PRO A 57 13.32 10.87 -1.36
CA PRO A 57 13.04 10.55 -2.76
C PRO A 57 13.19 9.04 -2.99
N GLY A 58 12.44 8.49 -3.95
CA GLY A 58 12.58 7.09 -4.36
C GLY A 58 11.30 6.38 -4.80
N GLY A 59 10.13 6.98 -4.58
CA GLY A 59 8.86 6.48 -5.10
C GLY A 59 7.71 6.56 -4.10
N ALA A 60 6.68 5.78 -4.35
CA ALA A 60 5.41 5.81 -3.62
C ALA A 60 5.43 5.01 -2.29
N SER A 61 6.40 4.12 -2.06
CA SER A 61 6.56 3.36 -0.81
C SER A 61 7.71 3.90 0.03
N GLY A 62 7.43 4.77 0.99
CA GLY A 62 8.48 5.36 1.82
C GLY A 62 8.08 6.38 2.88
N HIS A 63 9.13 6.98 3.43
CA HIS A 63 9.23 7.83 4.63
C HIS A 63 8.85 7.08 5.91
N GLU A 64 7.63 6.58 5.96
CA GLU A 64 7.12 5.64 6.97
C GLU A 64 6.29 4.59 6.23
N THR A 65 6.44 3.32 6.63
CA THR A 65 5.81 2.21 5.91
C THR A 65 5.18 1.21 6.85
N ASP A 66 3.96 0.79 6.49
CA ASP A 66 3.18 -0.14 7.28
C ASP A 66 3.20 -1.54 6.66
N LYS A 67 3.14 -2.55 7.53
CA LYS A 67 3.28 -3.96 7.14
C LYS A 67 2.20 -4.80 7.84
N ILE A 68 1.84 -5.93 7.23
CA ILE A 68 0.96 -6.95 7.82
C ILE A 68 1.64 -7.49 9.08
N SER A 69 0.85 -7.72 10.12
CA SER A 69 1.33 -8.27 11.39
C SER A 69 0.43 -9.40 11.88
N ALA A 70 0.79 -10.01 13.01
CA ALA A 70 -0.04 -11.03 13.66
C ALA A 70 -1.44 -10.52 14.07
N SER A 71 -1.58 -9.20 14.25
CA SER A 71 -2.84 -8.53 14.58
C SER A 71 -3.71 -8.24 13.36
N SER A 72 -3.19 -8.34 12.13
CA SER A 72 -3.98 -8.10 10.93
C SER A 72 -5.13 -9.12 10.81
N PRO A 73 -6.29 -8.72 10.24
CA PRO A 73 -7.38 -9.64 9.92
C PRO A 73 -6.91 -10.87 9.14
N LYS A 74 -7.46 -12.04 9.45
CA LYS A 74 -7.01 -13.31 8.84
C LYS A 74 -7.26 -13.39 7.33
N ASN A 75 -8.18 -12.57 6.82
CA ASN A 75 -8.53 -12.45 5.41
C ASN A 75 -7.81 -11.29 4.69
N VAL A 76 -6.83 -10.64 5.32
CA VAL A 76 -6.04 -9.58 4.67
C VAL A 76 -5.30 -10.12 3.45
N ARG A 77 -5.40 -9.41 2.32
CA ARG A 77 -4.72 -9.74 1.08
C ARG A 77 -3.60 -8.76 0.81
N LEU A 78 -2.41 -9.28 0.50
CA LEU A 78 -1.29 -8.48 0.03
C LEU A 78 -1.40 -8.27 -1.48
N LEU A 79 -1.49 -7.01 -1.91
CA LEU A 79 -1.71 -6.63 -3.31
C LEU A 79 -0.42 -6.17 -3.99
N ALA A 80 0.42 -5.42 -3.27
CA ALA A 80 1.72 -4.97 -3.74
C ALA A 80 2.69 -4.79 -2.56
N GLN A 81 3.99 -4.94 -2.84
CA GLN A 81 5.07 -4.86 -1.86
C GLN A 81 6.07 -3.77 -2.27
N GLY A 82 6.31 -2.81 -1.40
CA GLY A 82 7.36 -1.81 -1.55
C GLY A 82 8.75 -2.46 -1.63
N LEU A 83 9.60 -1.93 -2.51
CA LEU A 83 10.94 -2.48 -2.78
C LEU A 83 12.06 -1.92 -1.89
N ASN A 84 11.71 -1.27 -0.77
CA ASN A 84 12.69 -0.75 0.17
C ASN A 84 13.55 -1.90 0.73
N ALA A 85 14.84 -1.61 0.97
CA ALA A 85 15.81 -2.60 1.43
C ALA A 85 15.41 -3.26 2.77
N GLY A 86 15.90 -4.48 3.01
CA GLY A 86 15.66 -5.19 4.28
C GLY A 86 14.21 -5.60 4.54
N GLY A 87 13.38 -5.65 3.49
CA GLY A 87 11.93 -5.85 3.64
C GLY A 87 11.23 -4.66 4.29
N GLY A 88 11.83 -3.47 4.20
CA GLY A 88 11.33 -2.25 4.81
C GLY A 88 10.23 -1.55 4.01
N GLY A 89 9.72 -2.15 2.93
CA GLY A 89 8.73 -1.50 2.08
C GLY A 89 7.32 -1.66 2.58
N ALA A 90 6.46 -0.71 2.20
CA ALA A 90 5.04 -0.72 2.50
C ALA A 90 4.35 -1.96 1.92
N GLN A 91 3.37 -2.49 2.64
CA GLN A 91 2.50 -3.56 2.15
C GLN A 91 1.14 -2.97 1.80
N MET A 92 0.85 -2.90 0.50
CA MET A 92 -0.47 -2.50 0.03
C MET A 92 -1.44 -3.65 0.24
N VAL A 93 -2.52 -3.42 0.97
CA VAL A 93 -3.47 -4.47 1.34
C VAL A 93 -4.92 -4.08 1.08
N HIS A 94 -5.76 -5.12 0.99
CA HIS A 94 -7.22 -5.02 1.07
C HIS A 94 -7.79 -6.13 1.95
N TYR A 95 -8.87 -5.83 2.65
CA TYR A 95 -9.72 -6.84 3.29
C TYR A 95 -11.17 -6.36 3.40
N GLU A 96 -12.08 -7.32 3.62
CA GLU A 96 -13.49 -7.06 3.87
C GLU A 96 -13.83 -7.38 5.34
N SER A 97 -14.61 -6.54 6.00
CA SER A 97 -15.13 -6.81 7.34
C SER A 97 -16.32 -7.78 7.27
N ASP A 98 -16.65 -8.39 8.42
CA ASP A 98 -17.81 -9.28 8.53
C ASP A 98 -19.15 -8.58 8.22
N SER A 99 -19.19 -7.25 8.36
CA SER A 99 -20.33 -6.41 8.00
C SER A 99 -20.40 -6.01 6.52
N GLY A 100 -19.45 -6.47 5.70
CA GLY A 100 -19.35 -6.12 4.27
C GLY A 100 -18.67 -4.78 3.99
N GLY A 101 -18.11 -4.12 5.00
CA GLY A 101 -17.24 -2.96 4.81
C GLY A 101 -15.92 -3.38 4.17
N GLN A 102 -15.25 -2.46 3.50
CA GLN A 102 -13.97 -2.73 2.84
C GLN A 102 -12.91 -1.75 3.31
N VAL A 103 -11.69 -2.25 3.47
CA VAL A 103 -10.53 -1.44 3.85
C VAL A 103 -9.44 -1.65 2.80
N PHE A 104 -8.89 -0.55 2.29
CA PHE A 104 -7.72 -0.53 1.45
C PHE A 104 -6.65 0.35 2.11
N SER A 105 -5.42 -0.16 2.19
CA SER A 105 -4.29 0.56 2.76
C SER A 105 -3.11 0.51 1.80
N ALA A 106 -2.61 1.68 1.38
CA ALA A 106 -1.35 1.77 0.64
C ALA A 106 -0.12 1.54 1.54
N GLY A 107 -0.26 1.83 2.84
CA GLY A 107 0.78 1.62 3.85
C GLY A 107 1.99 2.53 3.72
N SER A 108 1.85 3.72 3.13
CA SER A 108 2.96 4.65 2.94
C SER A 108 2.56 6.13 2.96
N ILE A 109 3.38 6.96 3.61
CA ILE A 109 3.29 8.42 3.56
C ILE A 109 3.49 8.95 2.13
N THR A 110 4.44 8.41 1.37
CA THR A 110 4.81 8.94 0.05
C THR A 110 3.81 8.62 -1.05
N TRP A 111 2.80 7.78 -0.77
CA TRP A 111 1.74 7.44 -1.73
C TRP A 111 1.06 8.68 -2.30
N VAL A 112 0.63 9.60 -1.42
CA VAL A 112 -0.09 10.81 -1.81
C VAL A 112 0.75 11.73 -2.70
N SER A 113 2.06 11.80 -2.44
CA SER A 113 3.00 12.58 -3.26
C SER A 113 3.18 12.01 -4.68
N SER A 114 2.70 10.80 -4.94
CA SER A 114 2.80 10.12 -6.23
C SER A 114 1.48 10.15 -7.03
N ILE A 115 0.34 10.45 -6.40
CA ILE A 115 -1.00 10.41 -7.04
C ILE A 115 -1.10 11.27 -8.30
N LEU A 116 -0.50 12.47 -8.28
CA LEU A 116 -0.64 13.43 -9.39
C LEU A 116 0.41 13.25 -10.49
N VAL A 117 1.42 12.41 -10.27
CA VAL A 117 2.60 12.31 -11.16
C VAL A 117 2.90 10.89 -11.62
N ASP A 118 2.26 9.86 -11.04
CA ASP A 118 2.35 8.47 -11.47
C ASP A 118 0.98 7.94 -11.89
N ASP A 119 0.84 7.60 -13.18
CA ASP A 119 -0.42 7.13 -13.77
C ASP A 119 -0.98 5.88 -13.08
N LYS A 120 -0.11 4.99 -12.57
CA LYS A 120 -0.55 3.74 -11.93
C LYS A 120 -1.06 4.00 -10.52
N VAL A 121 -0.35 4.82 -9.76
CA VAL A 121 -0.81 5.28 -8.43
C VAL A 121 -2.14 6.01 -8.54
N SER A 122 -2.28 6.88 -9.55
CA SER A 122 -3.52 7.61 -9.85
C SER A 122 -4.68 6.65 -10.14
N GLN A 123 -4.49 5.73 -11.09
CA GLN A 123 -5.52 4.75 -11.49
C GLN A 123 -5.94 3.82 -10.34
N ILE A 124 -4.97 3.31 -9.56
CA ILE A 124 -5.27 2.47 -8.39
C ILE A 124 -6.12 3.23 -7.38
N THR A 125 -5.77 4.50 -7.11
CA THR A 125 -6.53 5.36 -6.20
C THR A 125 -7.96 5.59 -6.71
N ALA A 126 -8.12 5.89 -8.01
CA ALA A 126 -9.43 6.05 -8.62
C ALA A 126 -10.28 4.77 -8.51
N ASN A 127 -9.72 3.60 -8.82
CA ASN A 127 -10.42 2.32 -8.71
C ASN A 127 -10.95 2.07 -7.29
N VAL A 128 -10.17 2.39 -6.26
CA VAL A 128 -10.58 2.24 -4.85
C VAL A 128 -11.75 3.16 -4.53
N LEU A 129 -11.65 4.44 -4.90
CA LEU A 129 -12.72 5.40 -4.65
C LEU A 129 -14.02 5.03 -5.37
N GLU A 130 -13.93 4.68 -6.66
CA GLU A 130 -15.08 4.26 -7.46
C GLU A 130 -15.75 3.01 -6.87
N ARG A 131 -14.96 2.03 -6.42
CA ARG A 131 -15.47 0.80 -5.81
C ARG A 131 -16.16 1.06 -4.47
N PHE A 132 -15.66 1.99 -3.66
CA PHE A 132 -16.20 2.29 -2.33
C PHE A 132 -17.40 3.24 -2.35
N LEU A 133 -17.61 3.96 -3.45
CA LEU A 133 -18.74 4.87 -3.65
C LEU A 133 -19.94 4.25 -4.39
N ALA A 134 -19.77 3.03 -4.93
CA ALA A 134 -20.81 2.29 -5.64
C ALA A 134 -21.76 1.57 -4.67
#